data_AF-A0A948M0X1-F1
#
_entry.id   AF-A0A948M0X1-F1
#
_cell.length_a   1.000
_cell.length_b   1.000
_cell.length_c   1.000
_cell.angle_alpha   90.00
_cell.angle_beta   90.00
_cell.angle_gamma   90.00
#
_symmetry.space_group_name_H-M   'P 1'
#
loop_
_entity.id
_entity.type
_entity.pdbx_description
1 polymer ?
#
loop_
_entity_poly.entity_id
_entity_poly.type
_entity_poly.pdbx_seq_one_letter_code
_entity_poly.pdbx_strand_id
1 'polypeptide(L)'
;MTAWSRARTLAAGAALILLTNAVALGGVWWNRTGEPESLLVLTERELPLPYRGYRSSENSGLEFRLGWRVGERDGNVFYGYAGSGGMPEWLDGKRMEALGFATYDVDGGEEARRRYSRQQPREVLVVLELAGPAWQQALERARENAARHAAAAAVNVDSKEFANRAKVAQDALQREERANSRLFAIDVGRDLAKLRTTYPDRGRYMIVKGTVRPRVANRDKKYQPAGYIGDIGAGRINIPFALRPVLERLPPGQRAKAAEGDPRYEARLAIGQRLEPWIAALRATPAAP
;
A
#
# COMPACT_ATOMS: atom_id res chain seq x y z
N MET A 1 -4.67 10.51 -55.78
CA MET A 1 -4.29 10.85 -54.40
C MET A 1 -4.83 12.25 -54.09
N THR A 2 -5.92 12.34 -53.33
CA THR A 2 -6.57 13.62 -53.00
C THR A 2 -5.69 14.41 -52.03
N ALA A 3 -5.16 15.55 -52.46
CA ALA A 3 -4.30 16.40 -51.63
C ALA A 3 -5.11 16.94 -50.44
N TRP A 4 -4.73 16.56 -49.23
CA TRP A 4 -5.35 17.06 -48.00
C TRP A 4 -4.97 18.52 -47.81
N SER A 5 -5.96 19.41 -47.67
CA SER A 5 -5.70 20.82 -47.41
C SER A 5 -5.16 21.00 -45.99
N ARG A 6 -4.25 21.98 -45.80
CA ARG A 6 -3.67 22.31 -44.49
C ARG A 6 -4.73 22.58 -43.40
N ALA A 7 -5.90 23.09 -43.80
CA ALA A 7 -7.03 23.29 -42.90
C ALA A 7 -7.66 21.98 -42.40
N ARG A 8 -7.74 20.94 -43.25
CA ARG A 8 -8.27 19.63 -42.88
C ARG A 8 -7.32 18.86 -41.96
N THR A 9 -6.01 18.96 -42.18
CA THR A 9 -5.02 18.37 -41.27
C THR A 9 -5.01 19.07 -39.91
N LEU A 10 -5.11 20.40 -39.87
CA LEU A 10 -5.24 21.15 -38.61
C LEU A 10 -6.54 20.79 -37.85
N ALA A 11 -7.66 20.70 -38.56
CA ALA A 11 -8.94 20.31 -37.95
C ALA A 11 -8.90 18.88 -37.40
N ALA A 12 -8.30 17.94 -38.13
CA ALA A 12 -8.11 16.56 -37.66
C ALA A 12 -7.21 16.50 -36.42
N GLY A 13 -6.11 17.27 -36.40
CA GLY A 13 -5.23 17.37 -35.24
C GLY A 13 -5.94 17.95 -34.01
N ALA A 14 -6.70 19.04 -34.18
CA ALA A 14 -7.48 19.64 -33.10
C ALA A 14 -8.57 18.69 -32.58
N ALA A 15 -9.29 18.00 -33.48
CA ALA A 15 -10.30 17.02 -33.12
C ALA A 15 -9.71 15.86 -32.31
N LEU A 16 -8.52 15.37 -32.70
CA LEU A 16 -7.83 14.33 -31.94
C LEU A 16 -7.47 14.80 -30.52
N ILE A 17 -6.97 16.03 -30.37
CA ILE A 17 -6.65 16.61 -29.05
C ILE A 17 -7.92 16.74 -28.19
N LEU A 18 -9.02 17.23 -28.76
CA LEU A 18 -10.28 17.36 -28.01
C LEU A 18 -10.83 16.00 -27.59
N LEU A 19 -10.77 15.00 -28.48
CA LEU A 19 -11.25 13.66 -28.19
C LEU A 19 -10.43 12.98 -27.08
N THR A 20 -9.10 13.08 -27.12
CA THR A 20 -8.25 12.48 -26.08
C THR A 20 -8.48 13.13 -24.71
N ASN A 21 -8.64 14.45 -24.66
CA ASN A 21 -8.99 15.15 -23.42
C ASN A 21 -10.39 14.80 -22.93
N ALA A 22 -11.38 14.70 -23.82
CA ALA A 22 -12.74 14.31 -23.46
C ALA A 22 -12.78 12.89 -22.85
N VAL A 23 -12.03 11.94 -23.42
CA VAL A 23 -11.91 10.57 -22.88
C VAL A 23 -11.25 10.59 -21.49
N ALA A 24 -10.15 11.33 -21.33
CA ALA A 24 -9.46 11.43 -20.05
C ALA A 24 -10.34 12.06 -18.95
N LEU A 25 -10.98 13.19 -19.24
CA LEU A 25 -11.86 13.89 -18.30
C LEU A 25 -13.13 13.10 -18.01
N GLY A 26 -13.71 12.44 -19.02
CA GLY A 26 -14.85 11.53 -18.87
C GLY A 26 -14.52 10.37 -17.94
N GLY A 27 -13.30 9.79 -18.04
CA GLY A 27 -12.84 8.75 -17.13
C GLY A 27 -12.70 9.21 -15.68
N VAL A 28 -12.21 10.43 -15.45
CA VAL A 28 -12.12 11.03 -14.10
C VAL A 28 -13.50 11.34 -13.54
N TRP A 29 -14.37 11.92 -14.37
CA TRP A 29 -15.76 12.21 -14.01
C TRP A 29 -16.47 10.91 -13.59
N TRP A 30 -16.42 9.87 -14.42
CA TRP A 30 -16.99 8.56 -14.12
C TRP A 30 -16.41 7.93 -12.86
N ASN A 31 -15.10 8.02 -12.64
CA ASN A 31 -14.50 7.50 -11.41
C ASN A 31 -15.06 8.18 -10.16
N ARG A 32 -15.41 9.47 -10.25
CA ARG A 32 -15.86 10.29 -9.12
C ARG A 32 -17.38 10.45 -9.04
N THR A 33 -18.15 9.90 -9.98
CA THR A 33 -19.61 9.99 -9.97
C THR A 33 -20.24 9.01 -8.99
N GLY A 34 -21.35 9.42 -8.37
CA GLY A 34 -22.12 8.61 -7.43
C GLY A 34 -21.42 8.42 -6.09
N GLU A 35 -21.80 7.35 -5.38
CA GLU A 35 -21.14 6.98 -4.14
C GLU A 35 -19.79 6.30 -4.43
N PRO A 36 -18.70 6.72 -3.77
CA PRO A 36 -17.41 6.05 -3.88
C PRO A 36 -17.50 4.56 -3.52
N GLU A 37 -16.65 3.75 -4.16
CA GLU A 37 -16.45 2.34 -3.82
C GLU A 37 -16.07 2.20 -2.35
N SER A 38 -15.17 3.05 -1.87
CA SER A 38 -14.76 3.15 -0.48
C SER A 38 -14.40 4.58 -0.10
N LEU A 39 -14.55 4.93 1.18
CA LEU A 39 -14.16 6.23 1.72
C LEU A 39 -13.52 6.06 3.10
N LEU A 40 -12.20 6.21 3.17
CA LEU A 40 -11.42 5.97 4.39
C LEU A 40 -10.77 7.26 4.89
N VAL A 41 -10.62 7.35 6.22
CA VAL A 41 -9.84 8.41 6.86
C VAL A 41 -8.45 7.85 7.15
N LEU A 42 -7.48 8.28 6.36
CA LEU A 42 -6.08 7.90 6.46
C LEU A 42 -5.27 8.99 7.15
N THR A 43 -4.17 8.60 7.77
CA THR A 43 -3.25 9.52 8.44
C THR A 43 -1.89 9.52 7.75
N GLU A 44 -0.96 10.31 8.26
CA GLU A 44 0.45 10.27 7.85
C GLU A 44 1.08 8.86 7.91
N ARG A 45 0.55 7.95 8.74
CA ARG A 45 1.00 6.55 8.83
C ARG A 45 0.77 5.77 7.54
N GLU A 46 -0.36 6.03 6.87
CA GLU A 46 -0.77 5.38 5.64
C GLU A 46 -0.41 6.20 4.39
N LEU A 47 -0.19 7.51 4.56
CA LEU A 47 0.19 8.43 3.50
C LEU A 47 1.44 9.20 3.92
N PRO A 48 2.65 8.60 3.98
CA PRO A 48 3.84 9.33 4.40
C PRO A 48 4.18 10.48 3.44
N LEU A 49 4.64 11.61 3.99
CA LEU A 49 5.13 12.73 3.17
C LEU A 49 6.40 12.32 2.38
N PRO A 50 6.54 12.78 1.12
CA PRO A 50 7.73 12.48 0.32
C PRO A 50 8.99 13.11 0.93
N TYR A 51 10.10 12.36 0.90
CA TYR A 51 11.39 12.71 1.54
C TYR A 51 12.08 13.93 0.90
N ARG A 52 11.91 14.15 -0.41
CA ARG A 52 12.26 15.43 -1.04
C ARG A 52 11.08 16.35 -0.80
N GLY A 53 11.22 17.22 0.20
CA GLY A 53 10.21 18.22 0.53
C GLY A 53 9.83 19.10 -0.67
N TYR A 54 8.86 19.97 -0.46
CA TYR A 54 8.29 20.97 -1.39
C TYR A 54 9.28 21.85 -2.20
N ARG A 55 10.59 21.69 -2.01
CA ARG A 55 11.66 22.55 -2.55
C ARG A 55 12.20 22.13 -3.92
N SER A 56 11.68 21.09 -4.56
CA SER A 56 11.95 20.87 -5.99
C SER A 56 10.94 21.69 -6.81
N SER A 57 11.29 22.94 -7.07
CA SER A 57 10.51 23.91 -7.88
C SER A 57 10.26 23.46 -9.33
N GLU A 58 10.89 22.37 -9.78
CA GLU A 58 10.81 21.90 -11.17
C GLU A 58 9.75 20.82 -11.39
N ASN A 59 9.24 20.18 -10.31
CA ASN A 59 8.18 19.17 -10.44
C ASN A 59 6.97 19.57 -9.58
N SER A 60 6.03 20.26 -10.20
CA SER A 60 4.83 20.79 -9.56
C SER A 60 3.80 19.72 -9.20
N GLY A 61 4.09 18.43 -9.37
CA GLY A 61 3.22 17.32 -8.95
C GLY A 61 3.53 16.89 -7.52
N LEU A 62 2.63 17.16 -6.57
CA LEU A 62 2.70 16.60 -5.23
C LEU A 62 1.84 15.33 -5.17
N GLU A 63 2.40 14.25 -4.62
CA GLU A 63 1.75 12.94 -4.56
C GLU A 63 2.01 12.26 -3.22
N PHE A 64 1.04 11.49 -2.75
CA PHE A 64 1.23 10.54 -1.66
C PHE A 64 1.56 9.16 -2.21
N ARG A 65 2.46 8.44 -1.54
CA ARG A 65 2.57 7.00 -1.72
C ARG A 65 1.67 6.32 -0.71
N LEU A 66 0.79 5.42 -1.15
CA LEU A 66 -0.01 4.62 -0.22
C LEU A 66 0.90 3.62 0.50
N GLY A 67 1.04 3.79 1.81
CA GLY A 67 1.74 2.88 2.70
C GLY A 67 0.77 1.80 3.18
N TRP A 68 1.00 0.56 2.73
CA TRP A 68 0.24 -0.62 3.14
C TRP A 68 1.22 -1.76 3.45
N ARG A 69 0.72 -2.81 4.10
CA ARG A 69 1.55 -3.92 4.60
C ARG A 69 0.87 -5.27 4.37
N VAL A 70 1.63 -6.34 4.51
CA VAL A 70 1.13 -7.72 4.56
C VAL A 70 1.48 -8.34 5.90
N GLY A 71 0.65 -9.27 6.37
CA GLY A 71 1.01 -10.13 7.49
C GLY A 71 1.98 -11.22 7.02
N GLU A 72 3.25 -11.11 7.40
CA GLU A 72 4.25 -12.18 7.19
C GLU A 72 4.39 -13.05 8.46
N ARG A 73 4.60 -14.36 8.27
CA ARG A 73 4.73 -15.36 9.34
C ARG A 73 5.95 -15.12 10.23
N ASP A 74 7.10 -14.87 9.62
CA ASP A 74 8.39 -14.92 10.32
C ASP A 74 8.72 -13.67 11.13
N GLY A 75 7.84 -12.67 11.17
CA GLY A 75 8.09 -11.45 11.93
C GLY A 75 9.39 -10.74 11.53
N ASN A 76 9.99 -11.10 10.40
CA ASN A 76 11.09 -10.39 9.78
C ASN A 76 10.51 -9.09 9.25
N VAL A 77 10.31 -8.17 10.19
CA VAL A 77 10.08 -6.76 9.93
C VAL A 77 11.34 -6.31 9.22
N PHE A 78 11.35 -6.39 7.88
CA PHE A 78 12.33 -5.68 7.09
C PHE A 78 12.37 -4.25 7.64
N TYR A 79 13.55 -3.89 8.13
CA TYR A 79 13.79 -2.61 8.77
C TYR A 79 13.44 -1.49 7.81
N GLY A 80 12.35 -0.80 8.13
CA GLY A 80 12.01 0.49 7.58
C GLY A 80 11.43 0.43 6.18
N TYR A 81 10.68 1.48 5.88
CA TYR A 81 10.04 1.78 4.62
C TYR A 81 8.70 1.08 4.44
N ALA A 82 7.66 1.90 4.29
CA ALA A 82 6.38 1.56 3.70
C ALA A 82 6.63 0.75 2.40
N GLY A 83 6.69 -0.56 2.55
CA GLY A 83 7.05 -1.53 1.52
C GLY A 83 5.83 -1.80 0.68
N SER A 84 5.83 -1.24 -0.51
CA SER A 84 4.80 -1.40 -1.55
C SER A 84 4.86 -2.80 -2.19
N GLY A 85 4.73 -3.84 -1.36
CA GLY A 85 4.67 -5.22 -1.79
C GLY A 85 5.07 -6.23 -0.72
N GLY A 86 4.55 -7.45 -0.78
CA GLY A 86 4.93 -8.51 0.15
C GLY A 86 4.31 -9.87 -0.16
N MET A 87 4.73 -10.88 0.59
CA MET A 87 4.31 -12.28 0.41
C MET A 87 3.49 -12.73 1.62
N PRO A 88 2.19 -12.40 1.68
CA PRO A 88 1.36 -12.76 2.84
C PRO A 88 1.24 -14.28 2.99
N GLU A 89 1.12 -14.75 4.23
CA GLU A 89 1.06 -16.20 4.49
C GLU A 89 -0.14 -16.87 3.80
N TRP A 90 -1.27 -16.16 3.76
CA TRP A 90 -2.55 -16.63 3.24
C TRP A 90 -2.59 -16.72 1.69
N LEU A 91 -1.65 -16.11 0.97
CA LEU A 91 -1.59 -16.18 -0.50
C LEU A 91 -0.80 -17.42 -0.93
N ASP A 92 -1.36 -18.57 -0.59
CA ASP A 92 -0.82 -19.91 -0.81
C ASP A 92 -1.14 -20.46 -2.21
N GLY A 93 -0.71 -21.69 -2.49
CA GLY A 93 -0.94 -22.36 -3.76
C GLY A 93 -2.41 -22.44 -4.16
N LYS A 94 -3.34 -22.66 -3.21
CA LYS A 94 -4.78 -22.74 -3.50
C LYS A 94 -5.34 -21.38 -3.93
N ARG A 95 -4.95 -20.30 -3.24
CA ARG A 95 -5.34 -18.94 -3.66
C ARG A 95 -4.71 -18.56 -4.99
N MET A 96 -3.45 -18.96 -5.23
CA MET A 96 -2.78 -18.72 -6.51
C MET A 96 -3.47 -19.46 -7.67
N GLU A 97 -3.88 -20.71 -7.45
CA GLU A 97 -4.68 -21.46 -8.42
C GLU A 97 -6.04 -20.79 -8.69
N ALA A 98 -6.72 -20.29 -7.66
CA ALA A 98 -7.97 -19.54 -7.81
C ALA A 98 -7.82 -18.23 -8.61
N LEU A 99 -6.63 -17.61 -8.58
CA LEU A 99 -6.26 -16.47 -9.44
C LEU A 99 -5.88 -16.90 -10.88
N GLY A 100 -5.86 -18.21 -11.12
CA GLY A 100 -5.60 -18.86 -12.39
C GLY A 100 -4.12 -19.08 -12.70
N PHE A 101 -3.24 -19.04 -11.71
CA PHE A 101 -1.85 -19.46 -11.88
C PHE A 101 -1.76 -20.98 -11.90
N ALA A 102 -0.89 -21.51 -12.76
CA ALA A 102 -0.55 -22.93 -12.70
C ALA A 102 0.28 -23.19 -11.44
N THR A 103 -0.14 -24.16 -10.62
CA THR A 103 0.66 -24.67 -9.51
C THR A 103 1.51 -25.84 -9.99
N TYR A 104 2.73 -25.92 -9.50
CA TYR A 104 3.67 -27.01 -9.77
C TYR A 104 4.13 -27.62 -8.44
N ASP A 105 4.67 -28.83 -8.47
CA ASP A 105 5.44 -29.36 -7.34
C ASP A 105 6.79 -28.65 -7.26
N VAL A 106 6.78 -27.48 -6.62
CA VAL A 106 7.97 -26.63 -6.47
C VAL A 106 8.97 -27.17 -5.44
N ASP A 107 8.58 -28.16 -4.64
CA ASP A 107 9.49 -28.85 -3.72
C ASP A 107 10.32 -29.90 -4.48
N GLY A 108 9.70 -30.60 -5.44
CA GLY A 108 10.29 -31.65 -6.25
C GLY A 108 11.44 -31.25 -7.18
N GLY A 109 11.74 -29.96 -7.38
CA GLY A 109 12.92 -29.56 -8.16
C GLY A 109 13.03 -28.07 -8.50
N GLU A 110 14.24 -27.65 -8.86
CA GLU A 110 14.53 -26.26 -9.23
C GLU A 110 13.80 -25.83 -10.52
N GLU A 111 13.64 -26.73 -11.50
CA GLU A 111 12.94 -26.41 -12.74
C GLU A 111 11.47 -26.05 -12.48
N ALA A 112 10.79 -26.79 -11.61
CA ALA A 112 9.41 -26.50 -11.22
C ALA A 112 9.29 -25.13 -10.53
N ARG A 113 10.25 -24.78 -9.64
CA ARG A 113 10.33 -23.44 -9.02
C ARG A 113 10.50 -22.33 -10.05
N ARG A 114 11.41 -22.53 -11.01
CA ARG A 114 11.68 -21.57 -12.09
C ARG A 114 10.45 -21.41 -12.99
N ARG A 115 9.80 -22.52 -13.37
CA ARG A 115 8.58 -22.52 -14.19
C ARG A 115 7.44 -21.79 -13.48
N TYR A 116 7.23 -22.07 -12.19
CA TYR A 116 6.25 -21.38 -11.37
C TYR A 116 6.50 -19.86 -11.34
N SER A 117 7.73 -19.45 -11.03
CA SER A 117 8.11 -18.04 -10.85
C SER A 117 8.18 -17.22 -12.14
N ARG A 118 8.24 -17.86 -13.32
CA ARG A 118 8.31 -17.20 -14.63
C ARG A 118 6.94 -16.86 -15.22
N GLN A 119 5.86 -17.35 -14.64
CA GLN A 119 4.51 -16.98 -15.07
C GLN A 119 4.31 -15.47 -14.95
N GLN A 120 3.62 -14.89 -15.92
CA GLN A 120 3.38 -13.45 -15.97
C GLN A 120 2.53 -12.99 -14.78
N PRO A 121 2.82 -11.81 -14.19
CA PRO A 121 1.96 -11.20 -13.20
C PRO A 121 0.53 -11.03 -13.71
N ARG A 122 -0.44 -11.07 -12.81
CA ARG A 122 -1.86 -10.86 -13.14
C ARG A 122 -2.40 -9.66 -12.38
N GLU A 123 -3.20 -8.86 -13.08
CA GLU A 123 -4.04 -7.85 -12.42
C GLU A 123 -5.13 -8.55 -11.61
N VAL A 124 -5.27 -8.12 -10.37
CA VAL A 124 -6.25 -8.61 -9.40
C VAL A 124 -6.84 -7.43 -8.63
N LEU A 125 -7.91 -7.69 -7.89
CA LEU A 125 -8.43 -6.80 -6.88
C LEU A 125 -7.79 -7.16 -5.54
N VAL A 126 -7.28 -6.18 -4.82
CA VAL A 126 -6.68 -6.33 -3.49
C VAL A 126 -7.58 -5.65 -2.48
N VAL A 127 -7.91 -6.37 -1.40
CA VAL A 127 -8.66 -5.83 -0.27
C VAL A 127 -7.67 -5.35 0.78
N LEU A 128 -7.71 -4.05 1.06
CA LEU A 128 -6.95 -3.43 2.15
C LEU A 128 -7.87 -3.12 3.32
N GLU A 129 -7.48 -3.57 4.50
CA GLU A 129 -8.16 -3.34 5.77
C GLU A 129 -7.43 -2.27 6.58
N LEU A 130 -8.13 -1.23 6.99
CA LEU A 130 -7.61 -0.18 7.86
C LEU A 130 -7.87 -0.50 9.33
N ALA A 131 -6.80 -0.54 10.13
CA ALA A 131 -6.86 -0.64 11.60
C ALA A 131 -7.72 -1.81 12.13
N GLY A 132 -7.76 -2.92 11.37
CA GLY A 132 -8.51 -4.12 11.74
C GLY A 132 -7.65 -5.20 12.40
N PRO A 133 -8.16 -6.45 12.48
CA PRO A 133 -7.49 -7.56 13.14
C PRO A 133 -6.06 -7.84 12.63
N ALA A 134 -5.78 -7.63 11.34
CA ALA A 134 -4.44 -7.84 10.81
C ALA A 134 -3.41 -6.88 11.43
N TRP A 135 -3.78 -5.63 11.68
CA TRP A 135 -2.95 -4.65 12.41
C TRP A 135 -2.84 -4.99 13.89
N GLN A 136 -3.94 -5.39 14.53
CA GLN A 136 -3.94 -5.80 15.94
C GLN A 136 -2.98 -6.97 16.18
N GLN A 137 -2.97 -7.98 15.29
CA GLN A 137 -2.03 -9.10 15.35
C GLN A 137 -0.57 -8.67 15.15
N ALA A 138 -0.30 -7.67 14.31
CA ALA A 138 1.05 -7.11 14.18
C ALA A 138 1.49 -6.39 15.46
N LEU A 139 0.58 -5.65 16.09
CA LEU A 139 0.82 -4.94 17.33
C LEU A 139 1.07 -5.89 18.52
N GLU A 140 0.26 -6.94 18.69
CA GLU A 140 0.48 -7.92 19.75
C GLU A 140 1.82 -8.65 19.57
N ARG A 141 2.18 -9.04 18.35
CA ARG A 141 3.50 -9.65 18.09
C ARG A 141 4.66 -8.71 18.45
N ALA A 142 4.52 -7.41 18.18
CA ALA A 142 5.53 -6.43 18.57
C ALA A 142 5.63 -6.30 20.11
N ARG A 143 4.50 -6.33 20.82
CA ARG A 143 4.46 -6.30 22.29
C ARG A 143 5.09 -7.54 22.91
N GLU A 144 4.71 -8.72 22.43
CA GLU A 144 5.30 -9.99 22.88
C GLU A 144 6.81 -10.00 22.64
N ASN A 145 7.26 -9.51 21.48
CA ASN A 145 8.68 -9.45 21.17
C ASN A 145 9.44 -8.49 22.09
N ALA A 146 8.90 -7.30 22.36
CA ALA A 146 9.47 -6.34 23.30
C ALA A 146 9.53 -6.93 24.72
N ALA A 147 8.46 -7.57 25.19
CA ALA A 147 8.41 -8.20 26.50
C ALA A 147 9.46 -9.33 26.65
N ARG A 148 9.60 -10.19 25.63
CA ARG A 148 10.61 -11.27 25.63
C ARG A 148 12.03 -10.72 25.72
N HIS A 149 12.36 -9.70 24.92
CA HIS A 149 13.71 -9.13 24.93
C HIS A 149 13.99 -8.32 26.20
N ALA A 150 12.99 -7.63 26.75
CA ALA A 150 13.10 -6.97 28.05
C ALA A 150 13.37 -7.97 29.18
N ALA A 151 12.64 -9.09 29.23
CA ALA A 151 12.88 -10.16 30.20
C ALA A 151 14.30 -10.76 30.05
N ALA A 152 14.74 -11.01 28.82
CA ALA A 152 16.09 -11.51 28.55
C ALA A 152 17.19 -10.53 29.01
N ALA A 153 16.99 -9.22 28.83
CA ALA A 153 17.91 -8.19 29.31
C ALA A 153 17.92 -8.07 30.84
N ALA A 154 16.77 -8.24 31.50
CA ALA A 154 16.70 -8.23 32.96
C ALA A 154 17.46 -9.40 33.61
N VAL A 155 17.50 -10.57 32.94
CA VAL A 155 18.29 -11.72 33.39
C VAL A 155 19.79 -11.54 33.09
N ASN A 156 20.13 -10.79 32.05
CA ASN A 156 21.51 -10.62 31.56
C ASN A 156 21.96 -9.15 31.67
N VAL A 157 21.90 -8.58 32.89
CA VAL A 157 22.07 -7.14 33.16
C VAL A 157 23.41 -6.57 32.64
N ASP A 158 24.49 -7.35 32.71
CA ASP A 158 25.83 -6.90 32.29
C ASP A 158 26.07 -7.02 30.78
N SER A 159 25.14 -7.64 30.04
CA SER A 159 25.30 -7.86 28.61
C SER A 159 24.73 -6.71 27.79
N LYS A 160 25.62 -5.92 27.20
CA LYS A 160 25.28 -4.88 26.23
C LYS A 160 24.49 -5.41 25.03
N GLU A 161 24.69 -6.67 24.64
CA GLU A 161 23.96 -7.29 23.53
C GLU A 161 22.47 -7.45 23.86
N PHE A 162 22.14 -7.97 25.05
CA PHE A 162 20.75 -8.12 25.47
C PHE A 162 20.07 -6.76 25.70
N ALA A 163 20.79 -5.79 26.29
CA ALA A 163 20.29 -4.41 26.43
C ALA A 163 19.98 -3.77 25.06
N ASN A 164 20.87 -3.93 24.08
CA ASN A 164 20.65 -3.42 22.72
C ASN A 164 19.46 -4.10 22.03
N ARG A 165 19.31 -5.43 22.17
CA ARG A 165 18.16 -6.16 21.62
C ARG A 165 16.83 -5.71 22.25
N ALA A 166 16.81 -5.50 23.56
CA ALA A 166 15.63 -4.97 24.26
C ALA A 166 15.27 -3.57 23.76
N LYS A 167 16.24 -2.68 23.62
CA LYS A 167 16.03 -1.34 23.06
C LYS A 167 15.46 -1.39 21.64
N VAL A 168 16.06 -2.19 20.76
CA VAL A 168 15.62 -2.36 19.37
C VAL A 168 14.17 -2.89 19.30
N ALA A 169 13.83 -3.85 20.17
CA ALA A 169 12.48 -4.41 20.23
C ALA A 169 11.46 -3.38 20.74
N GLN A 170 11.84 -2.55 21.72
CA GLN A 170 11.01 -1.47 22.23
C GLN A 170 10.78 -0.39 21.16
N ASP A 171 11.83 0.02 20.44
CA ASP A 171 11.72 0.97 19.34
C ASP A 171 10.82 0.43 18.22
N ALA A 172 10.83 -0.89 17.98
CA ALA A 172 9.95 -1.54 17.02
C ALA A 172 8.47 -1.50 17.46
N LEU A 173 8.20 -1.73 18.75
CA LEU A 173 6.85 -1.59 19.31
C LEU A 173 6.35 -0.15 19.20
N GLN A 174 7.16 0.84 19.57
CA GLN A 174 6.78 2.26 19.47
C GLN A 174 6.45 2.65 18.03
N ARG A 175 7.23 2.16 17.04
CA ARG A 175 6.92 2.35 15.62
C ARG A 175 5.59 1.71 15.23
N GLU A 176 5.28 0.51 15.69
CA GLU A 176 4.02 -0.17 15.40
C GLU A 176 2.81 0.58 15.97
N GLU A 177 2.97 1.18 17.16
CA GLU A 177 1.94 1.97 17.82
C GLU A 177 1.70 3.31 17.14
N ARG A 178 2.75 4.02 16.72
CA ARG A 178 2.66 5.44 16.33
C ARG A 178 2.87 5.73 14.86
N ALA A 179 3.72 4.96 14.17
CA ALA A 179 4.28 5.38 12.89
C ALA A 179 3.94 4.44 11.72
N ASN A 180 3.97 3.14 11.95
CA ASN A 180 3.74 2.16 10.89
C ASN A 180 2.30 2.23 10.41
N SER A 181 2.10 2.01 9.11
CA SER A 181 0.78 1.92 8.50
C SER A 181 -0.09 0.86 9.21
N ARG A 182 -1.34 1.22 9.46
CA ARG A 182 -2.39 0.32 9.95
C ARG A 182 -3.16 -0.35 8.82
N LEU A 183 -2.78 -0.10 7.57
CA LEU A 183 -3.44 -0.58 6.37
C LEU A 183 -2.80 -1.90 5.91
N PHE A 184 -3.56 -2.99 5.92
CA PHE A 184 -3.07 -4.33 5.59
C PHE A 184 -3.80 -4.93 4.40
N ALA A 185 -3.07 -5.55 3.48
CA ALA A 185 -3.65 -6.43 2.48
C ALA A 185 -4.05 -7.76 3.13
N ILE A 186 -5.34 -8.06 3.10
CA ILE A 186 -5.93 -9.22 3.78
C ILE A 186 -6.52 -10.25 2.81
N ASP A 187 -6.86 -9.83 1.59
CA ASP A 187 -7.43 -10.71 0.58
C ASP A 187 -7.18 -10.20 -0.85
N VAL A 188 -7.36 -11.09 -1.82
CA VAL A 188 -7.34 -10.80 -3.25
C VAL A 188 -8.42 -11.58 -3.99
N GLY A 189 -8.93 -11.00 -5.07
CA GLY A 189 -9.92 -11.66 -5.92
C GLY A 189 -9.97 -11.07 -7.32
N ARG A 190 -10.91 -11.56 -8.13
CA ARG A 190 -11.14 -11.08 -9.50
C ARG A 190 -12.55 -10.52 -9.71
N ASP A 191 -13.40 -10.66 -8.69
CA ASP A 191 -14.80 -10.24 -8.70
C ASP A 191 -15.03 -9.20 -7.60
N LEU A 192 -15.28 -7.96 -8.03
CA LEU A 192 -15.50 -6.83 -7.12
C LEU A 192 -16.77 -7.02 -6.29
N ALA A 193 -17.86 -7.51 -6.89
CA ALA A 193 -19.13 -7.66 -6.20
C ALA A 193 -19.02 -8.73 -5.11
N LYS A 194 -18.36 -9.86 -5.42
CA LYS A 194 -18.09 -10.92 -4.44
C LYS A 194 -17.25 -10.39 -3.28
N LEU A 195 -16.16 -9.67 -3.56
CA LEU A 195 -15.31 -9.11 -2.52
C LEU A 195 -16.07 -8.09 -1.67
N ARG A 196 -16.88 -7.21 -2.27
CA ARG A 196 -17.64 -6.21 -1.52
C ARG A 196 -18.76 -6.84 -0.67
N THR A 197 -19.34 -7.96 -1.09
CA THR A 197 -20.27 -8.74 -0.25
C THR A 197 -19.56 -9.32 0.98
N THR A 198 -18.33 -9.82 0.83
CA THR A 198 -17.51 -10.32 1.95
C THR A 198 -17.04 -9.18 2.87
N TYR A 199 -16.73 -8.02 2.30
CA TYR A 199 -16.17 -6.85 2.99
C TYR A 199 -17.09 -5.62 2.85
N PRO A 200 -18.28 -5.60 3.48
CA PRO A 200 -19.30 -4.58 3.21
C PRO A 200 -18.96 -3.18 3.77
N ASP A 201 -18.12 -3.07 4.81
CA ASP A 201 -17.76 -1.80 5.44
C ASP A 201 -16.79 -0.99 4.55
N ARG A 202 -17.35 -0.01 3.83
CA ARG A 202 -16.64 0.93 2.92
C ARG A 202 -15.77 1.96 3.64
N GLY A 203 -15.91 2.10 4.96
CA GLY A 203 -15.09 2.97 5.80
C GLY A 203 -13.85 2.28 6.36
N ARG A 204 -13.82 0.94 6.31
CA ARG A 204 -12.72 0.11 6.82
C ARG A 204 -11.99 -0.65 5.72
N TYR A 205 -12.71 -1.14 4.72
CA TYR A 205 -12.16 -1.93 3.62
C TYR A 205 -12.17 -1.14 2.33
N MET A 206 -10.99 -0.98 1.72
CA MET A 206 -10.87 -0.50 0.34
C MET A 206 -10.50 -1.62 -0.61
N ILE A 207 -11.12 -1.61 -1.79
CA ILE A 207 -10.79 -2.54 -2.86
C ILE A 207 -10.13 -1.76 -3.98
N VAL A 208 -8.91 -2.14 -4.31
CA VAL A 208 -8.08 -1.45 -5.30
C VAL A 208 -7.53 -2.46 -6.28
N LYS A 209 -7.25 -2.03 -7.51
CA LYS A 209 -6.50 -2.88 -8.45
C LYS A 209 -5.10 -3.13 -7.90
N GLY A 210 -4.50 -4.25 -8.25
CA GLY A 210 -3.11 -4.52 -7.93
C GLY A 210 -2.59 -5.66 -8.76
N THR A 211 -1.32 -6.01 -8.55
CA THR A 211 -0.69 -7.12 -9.26
C THR A 211 -0.29 -8.22 -8.31
N VAL A 212 -0.53 -9.46 -8.70
CA VAL A 212 0.03 -10.64 -8.04
C VAL A 212 1.00 -11.31 -8.99
N ARG A 213 2.19 -11.65 -8.48
CA ARG A 213 3.18 -12.45 -9.21
C ARG A 213 3.55 -13.71 -8.42
N PRO A 214 3.76 -14.85 -9.10
CA PRO A 214 4.21 -16.06 -8.44
C PRO A 214 5.56 -15.91 -7.75
N ARG A 215 5.66 -16.43 -6.53
CA ARG A 215 6.89 -16.52 -5.73
C ARG A 215 6.89 -17.83 -4.96
N VAL A 216 8.06 -18.45 -4.82
CA VAL A 216 8.18 -19.64 -3.98
C VAL A 216 8.46 -19.19 -2.55
N ALA A 217 7.63 -19.63 -1.60
CA ALA A 217 7.90 -19.48 -0.18
C ALA A 217 8.74 -20.67 0.30
N ASN A 218 9.70 -20.41 1.19
CA ASN A 218 10.37 -21.46 1.94
C ASN A 218 9.77 -21.46 3.35
N ARG A 219 9.00 -22.49 3.68
CA ARG A 219 8.34 -22.64 4.99
C ARG A 219 8.74 -24.00 5.55
N ASP A 220 9.31 -24.00 6.75
CA ASP A 220 9.70 -25.24 7.44
C ASP A 220 10.62 -26.14 6.59
N LYS A 221 11.57 -25.53 5.87
CA LYS A 221 12.52 -26.17 4.91
C LYS A 221 11.86 -26.81 3.69
N LYS A 222 10.58 -26.53 3.43
CA LYS A 222 9.86 -26.98 2.22
C LYS A 222 9.54 -25.79 1.33
N TYR A 223 9.70 -26.00 0.03
CA TYR A 223 9.29 -25.02 -0.97
C TYR A 223 7.80 -25.17 -1.25
N GLN A 224 7.07 -24.05 -1.20
CA GLN A 224 5.63 -24.02 -1.43
C GLN A 224 5.28 -22.94 -2.46
N PRO A 225 4.29 -23.18 -3.34
CA PRO A 225 3.77 -22.14 -4.21
C PRO A 225 3.13 -21.03 -3.37
N ALA A 226 3.51 -19.78 -3.62
CA ALA A 226 2.94 -18.60 -2.98
C ALA A 226 2.82 -17.44 -3.98
N GLY A 227 2.14 -16.38 -3.57
CA GLY A 227 2.04 -15.14 -4.33
C GLY A 227 2.72 -13.98 -3.63
N TYR A 228 3.25 -13.07 -4.44
CA TYR A 228 3.70 -11.77 -3.98
C TYR A 228 2.74 -10.71 -4.52
N ILE A 229 2.13 -9.95 -3.61
CA ILE A 229 1.35 -8.77 -3.95
C ILE A 229 2.36 -7.66 -4.25
N GLY A 230 2.34 -7.16 -5.48
CA GLY A 230 3.20 -6.09 -5.97
C GLY A 230 2.50 -4.75 -5.93
N ASP A 231 2.61 -4.00 -7.04
CA ASP A 231 2.01 -2.68 -7.16
C ASP A 231 0.50 -2.75 -6.89
N ILE A 232 0.04 -1.85 -6.02
CA ILE A 232 -1.37 -1.60 -5.73
C ILE A 232 -1.75 -0.27 -6.37
N GLY A 233 -3.00 -0.22 -6.86
CA GLY A 233 -3.59 0.73 -7.79
C GLY A 233 -3.13 2.16 -7.52
N ALA A 234 -2.70 2.82 -8.59
CA ALA A 234 -2.02 4.11 -8.57
C ALA A 234 -1.27 4.32 -7.23
N GLY A 235 -0.23 3.51 -6.97
CA GLY A 235 0.58 3.56 -5.74
C GLY A 235 1.17 4.94 -5.43
N ARG A 236 0.92 5.92 -6.31
CA ARG A 236 1.06 7.36 -6.14
C ARG A 236 -0.31 8.02 -6.37
N ILE A 237 -0.78 8.76 -5.37
CA ILE A 237 -2.05 9.48 -5.37
C ILE A 237 -1.73 10.97 -5.50
N ASN A 238 -2.13 11.57 -6.61
CA ASN A 238 -1.93 13.00 -6.84
C ASN A 238 -2.72 13.85 -5.83
N ILE A 239 -2.07 14.89 -5.32
CA ILE A 239 -2.67 15.84 -4.38
C ILE A 239 -3.15 17.06 -5.18
N PRO A 240 -4.48 17.31 -5.21
CA PRO A 240 -5.05 18.49 -5.83
C PRO A 240 -4.38 19.76 -5.30
N PHE A 241 -4.14 20.72 -6.19
CA PHE A 241 -3.49 21.99 -5.85
C PHE A 241 -4.14 22.68 -4.65
N ALA A 242 -5.48 22.69 -4.60
CA ALA A 242 -6.26 23.28 -3.51
C ALA A 242 -5.99 22.68 -2.12
N LEU A 243 -5.47 21.45 -2.03
CA LEU A 243 -5.19 20.78 -0.75
C LEU A 243 -3.74 20.96 -0.27
N ARG A 244 -2.83 21.40 -1.14
CA ARG A 244 -1.40 21.54 -0.82
C ARG A 244 -1.08 22.51 0.31
N PRO A 245 -1.77 23.66 0.47
CA PRO A 245 -1.46 24.60 1.54
C PRO A 245 -1.56 23.99 2.95
N VAL A 246 -2.35 22.94 3.13
CA VAL A 246 -2.44 22.23 4.43
C VAL A 246 -1.10 21.59 4.79
N LEU A 247 -0.41 21.01 3.81
CA LEU A 247 0.84 20.29 4.02
C LEU A 247 2.06 21.21 3.98
N GLU A 248 2.02 22.28 3.19
CA GLU A 248 3.09 23.27 3.10
C GLU A 248 3.30 24.04 4.42
N ARG A 249 2.23 24.16 5.22
CA ARG A 249 2.29 24.76 6.56
C ARG A 249 2.87 23.81 7.62
N LEU A 250 3.01 22.52 7.31
CA LEU A 250 3.59 21.58 8.25
C LEU A 250 5.10 21.82 8.32
N PRO A 251 5.70 21.83 9.53
CA PRO A 251 7.14 21.96 9.66
C PRO A 251 7.83 20.82 8.88
N PRO A 252 8.96 21.09 8.21
CA PRO A 252 9.69 20.08 7.46
C PRO A 252 10.02 18.90 8.40
N GLY A 253 9.43 17.75 8.11
CA GLY A 253 9.61 16.56 8.92
C GLY A 253 11.01 15.99 8.71
N GLN A 254 11.87 16.03 9.73
CA GLN A 254 13.04 15.15 9.74
C GLN A 254 12.54 13.72 9.96
N ARG A 255 12.85 12.81 9.03
CA ARG A 255 12.45 11.38 9.04
C ARG A 255 12.63 10.70 10.41
N ALA A 256 13.65 11.09 11.16
CA ALA A 256 13.96 10.55 12.47
C ALA A 256 12.88 10.85 13.53
N LYS A 257 12.21 12.01 13.45
CA LYS A 257 11.16 12.42 14.41
C LYS A 257 9.75 12.01 14.00
N ALA A 258 9.53 11.61 12.75
CA ALA A 258 8.22 11.11 12.30
C ALA A 258 7.84 9.77 12.96
N ALA A 259 8.82 9.06 13.53
CA ALA A 259 8.57 7.87 14.35
C ALA A 259 8.12 8.19 15.80
N GLU A 260 8.27 9.44 16.24
CA GLU A 260 8.10 9.83 17.65
C GLU A 260 6.80 10.61 17.93
N GLY A 261 6.21 11.26 16.92
CA GLY A 261 5.03 12.12 17.06
C GLY A 261 3.74 11.53 16.51
N ASP A 262 2.61 12.07 16.98
CA ASP A 262 1.28 11.78 16.43
C ASP A 262 1.18 12.22 14.96
N PRO A 263 0.30 11.58 14.16
CA PRO A 263 0.10 11.99 12.78
C PRO A 263 -0.26 13.47 12.69
N ARG A 264 0.36 14.20 11.75
CA ARG A 264 0.22 15.67 11.64
C ARG A 264 -0.96 16.10 10.76
N TYR A 265 -1.57 15.15 10.06
CA TYR A 265 -2.75 15.39 9.25
C TYR A 265 -3.56 14.12 9.05
N GLU A 266 -4.79 14.34 8.62
CA GLU A 266 -5.74 13.34 8.18
C GLU A 266 -6.22 13.64 6.77
N ALA A 267 -6.31 12.60 5.95
CA ALA A 267 -6.81 12.67 4.59
C ALA A 267 -8.03 11.75 4.43
N ARG A 268 -9.10 12.27 3.83
CA ARG A 268 -10.19 11.45 3.32
C ARG A 268 -9.80 10.93 1.95
N LEU A 269 -9.50 9.63 1.87
CA LEU A 269 -9.21 8.93 0.64
C LEU A 269 -10.50 8.28 0.12
N ALA A 270 -10.87 8.61 -1.12
CA ALA A 270 -11.99 7.97 -1.80
C ALA A 270 -11.46 7.04 -2.90
N ILE A 271 -12.11 5.89 -3.05
CA ILE A 271 -11.91 4.95 -4.16
C ILE A 271 -13.12 5.04 -5.09
N GLY A 272 -12.87 5.23 -6.38
CA GLY A 272 -13.93 5.48 -7.34
C GLY A 272 -14.46 4.25 -8.05
N GLN A 273 -15.37 4.48 -9.00
CA GLN A 273 -15.97 3.44 -9.82
C GLN A 273 -14.95 2.69 -10.70
N ARG A 274 -13.81 3.32 -11.02
CA ARG A 274 -12.70 2.68 -11.75
C ARG A 274 -11.66 2.05 -10.83
N LEU A 275 -11.93 2.05 -9.52
CA LEU A 275 -11.00 1.66 -8.44
C LEU A 275 -9.73 2.51 -8.40
N GLU A 276 -9.84 3.76 -8.88
CA GLU A 276 -8.75 4.73 -8.84
C GLU A 276 -8.92 5.65 -7.62
N PRO A 277 -7.89 5.79 -6.77
CA PRO A 277 -7.95 6.63 -5.58
C PRO A 277 -7.85 8.13 -5.86
N TRP A 278 -8.51 8.96 -5.04
CA TRP A 278 -8.21 10.40 -4.95
C TRP A 278 -8.38 10.94 -3.52
N ILE A 279 -7.65 12.01 -3.21
CA ILE A 279 -7.81 12.73 -1.94
C ILE A 279 -9.04 13.63 -2.04
N ALA A 280 -10.09 13.28 -1.30
CA ALA A 280 -11.34 14.03 -1.23
C ALA A 280 -11.24 15.23 -0.27
N ALA A 281 -10.49 15.08 0.83
CA ALA A 281 -10.24 16.16 1.77
C ALA A 281 -8.92 15.92 2.51
N LEU A 282 -8.34 17.01 3.02
CA LEU A 282 -7.12 16.97 3.82
C LEU A 282 -7.21 18.01 4.94
N ARG A 283 -6.84 17.64 6.16
CA ARG A 283 -6.90 18.49 7.35
C ARG A 283 -5.67 18.28 8.21
N ALA A 284 -5.10 19.36 8.75
CA ALA A 284 -4.09 19.24 9.79
C ALA A 284 -4.74 18.74 11.08
N THR A 285 -4.08 17.84 11.78
CA THR A 285 -4.45 17.48 13.16
C THR A 285 -3.83 18.48 14.11
N PRO A 286 -4.55 18.92 15.15
CA PRO A 286 -3.95 19.76 16.19
C PRO A 286 -2.76 19.02 16.78
N ALA A 287 -1.64 19.74 16.96
CA ALA A 287 -0.52 19.18 17.71
C ALA A 287 -1.04 18.81 19.11
N ALA A 288 -0.70 17.61 19.58
CA ALA A 288 -0.93 17.26 20.98
C ALA A 288 -0.28 18.36 21.86
N PRO A 289 -0.99 18.87 22.87
CA PRO A 289 -0.53 19.97 23.73
C PRO A 289 0.76 19.63 24.48
#